data_AF-A0A084QGJ7-F1
#
_entry.id   AF-A0A084QGJ7-F1
#
_cell.length_a   1.000
_cell.length_b   1.000
_cell.length_c   1.000
_cell.angle_alpha   90.00
_cell.angle_beta   90.00
_cell.angle_gamma   90.00
#
_symmetry.space_group_name_H-M   'P 1'
#
loop_
_entity.id
_entity.type
_entity.pdbx_description
1 polymer ?
#
loop_
_entity_poly.entity_id
_entity_poly.type
_entity_poly.pdbx_seq_one_letter_code
_entity_poly.pdbx_strand_id
1 'polypeptide(L)' 'MSLTYGVGGTVSFLTLVGAYMLFTGDGEAFNVGAFLEAVSPYTWASMGIAMCIGLSVVGAG' A
#
# COMPACT_ATOMS: atom_id res chain seq x y z
N MET A 1 6.08 22.88 -2.62
CA MET A 1 7.50 22.47 -2.65
C MET A 1 7.74 21.20 -1.82
N SER A 2 7.45 21.16 -0.51
CA SER A 2 7.68 19.95 0.31
C SER A 2 6.95 18.69 -0.19
N LEU A 3 5.67 18.80 -0.58
CA LEU A 3 4.88 17.65 -1.03
C LEU A 3 5.46 16.94 -2.26
N THR A 4 5.97 17.71 -3.24
CA THR A 4 6.56 17.17 -4.47
C THR A 4 7.85 16.39 -4.19
N TYR A 5 8.65 16.86 -3.22
CA TYR A 5 9.88 16.18 -2.79
C TYR A 5 9.56 14.96 -1.93
N GLY A 6 8.51 15.01 -1.11
CA GLY A 6 8.02 13.86 -0.36
C GLY A 6 7.52 12.75 -1.28
N VAL A 7 6.69 13.08 -2.27
CA VAL A 7 6.20 12.12 -3.27
C VAL A 7 7.36 11.55 -4.09
N GLY A 8 8.28 12.40 -4.57
CA GLY A 8 9.48 11.95 -5.28
C GLY A 8 10.38 11.04 -4.45
N GLY A 9 10.54 11.33 -3.16
CA GLY A 9 11.28 10.49 -2.20
C GLY A 9 10.64 9.12 -2.00
N THR A 10 9.32 9.07 -1.81
CA THR A 10 8.60 7.80 -1.65
C THR A 10 8.65 6.95 -2.93
N VAL A 11 8.44 7.56 -4.10
CA VAL A 11 8.49 6.84 -5.38
C VAL A 11 9.88 6.30 -5.67
N SER A 12 10.93 7.10 -5.46
CA SER A 12 12.31 6.66 -5.65
C SER A 12 12.70 5.55 -4.67
N PHE A 13 12.30 5.65 -3.40
CA PHE A 13 12.51 4.60 -2.41
C PHE A 13 11.85 3.27 -2.82
N LEU A 14 10.56 3.30 -3.17
CA LEU A 14 9.84 2.09 -3.60
C LEU A 14 10.46 1.47 -4.86
N THR A 15 10.89 2.31 -5.81
CA THR A 15 11.56 1.87 -7.04
C THR A 15 12.91 1.20 -6.73
N LEU A 16 13.69 1.77 -5.81
CA LEU A 16 14.98 1.20 -5.40
C LEU A 16 14.81 -0.14 -4.68
N VAL A 17 13.82 -0.27 -3.78
CA VAL A 17 13.53 -1.51 -3.08
C VAL A 17 13.08 -2.60 -4.07
N GLY A 18 12.18 -2.26 -5.01
CA GLY A 18 11.76 -3.19 -6.05
C GLY A 18 12.90 -3.61 -6.98
N ALA A 19 13.74 -2.67 -7.40
CA ALA A 19 14.92 -2.95 -8.21
C ALA A 19 15.95 -3.82 -7.46
N TYR A 20 16.14 -3.58 -6.15
CA TYR A 20 16.99 -4.40 -5.30
C TYR A 20 16.48 -5.84 -5.20
N MET A 21 15.18 -6.03 -4.92
CA MET A 21 14.57 -7.37 -4.87
C MET A 21 14.68 -8.09 -6.22
N LEU A 22 14.50 -7.36 -7.33
CA LEU A 22 14.61 -7.92 -8.68
C LEU A 22 16.04 -8.34 -9.04
N PHE A 23 17.04 -7.48 -8.76
CA PHE A 23 18.44 -7.75 -9.11
C PHE A 23 19.14 -8.72 -8.14
N THR A 24 18.64 -8.85 -6.91
CA THR A 24 19.17 -9.82 -5.93
C THR A 24 18.58 -11.22 -6.11
N GLY A 25 17.55 -11.36 -6.96
CA GLY A 25 16.89 -12.64 -7.25
C GLY A 25 15.75 -13.00 -6.28
N ASP A 26 15.48 -12.16 -5.28
CA ASP A 26 14.42 -12.32 -4.28
C ASP A 26 13.06 -11.73 -4.74
N GLY A 27 12.83 -11.62 -6.06
CA GLY A 27 11.59 -11.07 -6.60
C GLY A 27 10.32 -11.82 -6.15
N GLU A 28 10.45 -13.13 -5.93
CA GLU A 28 9.38 -14.00 -5.41
C GLU A 28 9.00 -13.69 -3.95
N ALA A 29 9.88 -13.03 -3.19
CA ALA A 29 9.55 -12.60 -1.82
C ALA A 29 8.50 -11.48 -1.82
N PHE A 30 8.38 -10.71 -2.91
CA PHE A 30 7.31 -9.73 -3.12
C PHE A 30 6.08 -10.42 -3.73
N ASN A 31 5.45 -11.33 -2.97
CA ASN A 31 4.29 -12.08 -3.42
C ASN A 31 2.97 -11.45 -2.92
N VAL A 32 2.30 -10.73 -3.83
CA VAL A 32 0.99 -10.11 -3.53
C VAL A 32 -0.11 -11.15 -3.28
N GLY A 33 -0.06 -12.30 -3.95
CA GLY A 33 -1.04 -13.38 -3.76
C GLY A 33 -0.97 -13.97 -2.36
N ALA A 34 0.23 -14.31 -1.90
CA ALA A 34 0.47 -14.80 -0.54
C ALA A 34 0.06 -13.76 0.52
N PHE A 35 0.26 -12.47 0.25
CA PHE A 35 -0.23 -11.40 1.12
C PHE A 35 -1.76 -11.38 1.21
N LEU A 36 -2.46 -11.49 0.08
CA LEU A 36 -3.92 -11.50 0.06
C LEU A 36 -4.51 -12.74 0.75
N GLU A 37 -3.81 -13.88 0.68
CA GLU A 37 -4.20 -15.11 1.39
C GLU A 37 -3.90 -15.04 2.90
N ALA A 38 -2.82 -14.38 3.29
CA ALA A 38 -2.44 -14.23 4.69
C ALA A 38 -3.30 -13.24 5.47
N VAL A 39 -3.85 -12.22 4.80
CA VAL A 39 -4.71 -11.21 5.43
C VAL A 39 -6.13 -11.74 5.59
N SER A 40 -6.67 -11.65 6.80
CA SER A 40 -8.02 -12.16 7.09
C SER A 40 -9.10 -11.46 6.25
N PRO A 41 -10.10 -12.18 5.72
CA PRO A 41 -11.22 -11.58 4.99
C PRO A 41 -11.98 -10.51 5.81
N TYR A 42 -12.06 -10.68 7.14
CA TYR A 42 -12.70 -9.72 8.04
C TYR A 42 -11.99 -8.37 8.08
N THR A 43 -10.67 -8.34 7.90
CA THR A 43 -9.88 -7.11 7.87
C THR A 43 -10.29 -6.23 6.69
N TRP A 44 -10.48 -6.83 5.51
CA TRP A 44 -10.96 -6.12 4.32
C TRP A 44 -12.41 -5.64 4.48
N ALA A 45 -13.29 -6.49 5.00
CA ALA A 45 -14.70 -6.17 5.20
C ALA A 45 -14.89 -5.01 6.20
N SER A 46 -14.22 -5.07 7.34
CA SER A 46 -14.32 -4.04 8.39
C SER A 46 -13.69 -2.71 7.97
N MET A 47 -12.53 -2.72 7.29
CA MET A 47 -11.96 -1.50 6.70
C MET A 47 -12.91 -0.85 5.68
N GLY A 48 -13.56 -1.65 4.82
CA GLY A 48 -14.52 -1.13 3.85
C GLY A 48 -15.71 -0.43 4.51
N ILE A 49 -16.31 -1.05 5.53
CA ILE A 49 -17.43 -0.45 6.27
C ILE A 49 -17.00 0.85 6.96
N ALA A 50 -15.84 0.83 7.63
CA ALA A 50 -15.30 2.01 8.31
C ALA A 50 -14.97 3.15 7.34
N MET A 51 -14.36 2.86 6.19
CA MET A 51 -14.05 3.87 5.17
C MET A 51 -15.31 4.44 4.51
N CYS A 52 -16.33 3.61 4.20
CA CYS A 52 -17.57 4.09 3.62
C CYS A 52 -18.26 5.14 4.50
N ILE A 53 -18.44 4.84 5.79
CA ILE A 53 -19.13 5.75 6.70
C ILE A 53 -18.19 6.90 7.11
N GLY A 54 -16.93 6.61 7.43
CA GLY A 54 -15.96 7.59 7.88
C GLY A 54 -15.68 8.68 6.83
N LEU A 55 -15.44 8.29 5.57
CA LEU A 55 -15.21 9.26 4.49
C LEU A 55 -16.49 10.01 4.11
N SER A 56 -17.67 9.38 4.26
CA SER A 56 -18.96 10.05 4.05
C SER A 56 -19.19 11.20 5.03
N VAL A 57 -18.85 11.01 6.31
CA VAL A 57 -18.98 12.07 7.33
C VAL A 57 -17.96 13.17 7.13
N VAL A 58 -16.70 12.82 6.80
CA VAL A 58 -15.65 13.83 6.52
C VAL A 58 -16.01 14.68 5.30
N GLY A 59 -16.58 14.09 4.25
CA GLY A 59 -16.98 14.81 3.04
C GLY A 59 -18.24 15.66 3.19
N ALA A 60 -19.06 15.41 4.21
CA ALA A 60 -20.26 16.20 4.50
C ALA A 60 -19.96 17.47 5.33
N GLY A 61 -18.78 17.53 5.96
CA GLY A 61 -18.32 18.65 6.79
C GLY A 61 -17.59 19.75 6.03
#